data_AF-A0A317J970-F1
#
_entry.id   AF-A0A317J970-F1
#
_cell.length_a   1.000
_cell.length_b   1.000
_cell.length_c   1.000
_cell.angle_alpha   90.00
_cell.angle_beta   90.00
_cell.angle_gamma   90.00
#
_symmetry.space_group_name_H-M   'P 1'
#
loop_
_entity.id
_entity.type
_entity.pdbx_description
1 polymer ?
#
loop_
_entity_poly.entity_id
_entity_poly.type
_entity_poly.pdbx_seq_one_letter_code
_entity_poly.pdbx_strand_id
1 'polypeptide(L)'
;MKYLISILVLFLGFLAAAQEPLSPDVPLDKLSSWLNDWPRRAEELRKLDPSKAGSIPDNLMVNLISWLDTDSDYADRYAQLTGRSLGEGFGDYYVTLAVIVAKTHDPRAARALSKAVQVGTVVAEALERYGDEGADSLLSRLNNPNTRVSVLFTLGRFIEARQSGRTVISDNIVARIKDASLAATSDQSGPARMAAIRVLEYFDPDERIIRVLTQIASSDSFEVLRTSKENRTEKVYPVRALAAGVLRKFGR
;
A
#
# COMPACT_ATOMS: atom_id res chain seq x y z
N MET A 1 2.88 23.79 17.31
CA MET A 1 3.96 23.14 16.51
C MET A 1 3.52 21.70 16.27
N LYS A 2 3.17 21.38 15.01
CA LYS A 2 2.46 20.15 14.63
C LYS A 2 3.37 18.94 14.83
N TYR A 3 2.88 17.92 15.54
CA TYR A 3 3.49 16.60 15.57
C TYR A 3 3.40 15.99 14.16
N LEU A 4 4.38 16.30 13.29
CA LEU A 4 4.74 15.39 12.22
C LEU A 4 5.33 14.16 12.91
N ILE A 5 4.45 13.21 13.23
CA ILE A 5 4.86 11.82 13.34
C ILE A 5 5.42 11.52 11.95
N SER A 6 6.75 11.61 11.84
CA SER A 6 7.48 10.95 10.76
C SER A 6 7.11 9.48 10.90
N ILE A 7 6.07 9.06 10.17
CA ILE A 7 5.86 7.67 9.82
C ILE A 7 6.98 7.39 8.82
N LEU A 8 8.20 7.29 9.37
CA LEU A 8 9.22 6.45 8.82
C LEU A 8 8.51 5.11 8.70
N VAL A 9 8.18 4.73 7.46
CA VAL A 9 7.79 3.37 7.13
C VAL A 9 8.96 2.51 7.59
N LEU A 10 8.88 2.07 8.84
CA LEU A 10 9.80 1.11 9.41
C LEU A 10 9.69 -0.09 8.50
N PHE A 11 10.73 -0.28 7.70
CA PHE A 11 11.19 -1.55 7.15
C PHE A 11 11.35 -2.52 8.33
N LEU A 12 10.23 -2.96 8.90
CA LEU A 12 10.18 -4.04 9.87
C LEU A 12 10.19 -5.32 9.05
N GLY A 13 11.29 -6.05 9.20
CA GLY A 13 11.50 -7.35 8.58
C GLY A 13 10.25 -8.22 8.73
N PHE A 14 9.76 -8.67 7.58
CA PHE A 14 8.67 -9.62 7.46
C PHE A 14 9.04 -10.90 8.22
N LEU A 15 8.46 -11.10 9.41
CA LEU A 15 8.31 -12.43 9.96
C LEU A 15 7.28 -13.17 9.10
N ALA A 16 7.64 -14.38 8.65
CA ALA A 16 6.85 -15.21 7.74
C ALA A 16 5.45 -15.51 8.33
N ALA A 17 4.46 -14.71 7.94
CA ALA A 17 3.06 -15.10 8.02
C ALA A 17 2.81 -16.19 6.97
N ALA A 18 1.90 -17.13 7.28
CA ALA A 18 1.52 -18.25 6.41
C ALA A 18 1.35 -17.78 4.97
N GLN A 19 2.17 -18.31 4.05
CA GLN A 19 2.13 -17.95 2.65
C GLN A 19 0.80 -18.45 2.06
N GLU A 20 -0.05 -17.50 1.64
CA GLU A 20 -1.17 -17.81 0.75
C GLU A 20 -0.66 -18.46 -0.54
N PRO A 21 -1.49 -19.27 -1.22
CA PRO A 21 -1.08 -19.93 -2.46
C PRO A 21 -0.57 -18.90 -3.46
N LEU A 22 0.63 -19.20 -3.97
CA LEU A 22 1.30 -18.57 -5.08
C LEU A 22 0.31 -18.02 -6.12
N SER A 23 0.46 -16.75 -6.52
CA SER A 23 -0.31 -16.21 -7.65
C SER A 23 -0.14 -17.15 -8.84
N PRO A 24 -1.21 -17.85 -9.29
CA PRO A 24 -1.08 -18.94 -10.25
C PRO A 24 -0.65 -18.45 -11.65
N ASP A 25 -0.65 -17.14 -11.86
CA ASP A 25 -0.60 -16.53 -13.19
C ASP A 25 0.83 -16.27 -13.71
N VAL A 26 1.87 -16.49 -12.90
CA VAL A 26 3.27 -16.26 -13.31
C VAL A 26 3.96 -17.60 -13.63
N PRO A 27 4.25 -17.91 -14.91
CA PRO A 27 4.92 -19.15 -15.29
C PRO A 27 6.35 -19.23 -14.75
N LEU A 28 6.67 -20.31 -14.03
CA LEU A 28 8.00 -20.49 -13.41
C LEU A 28 9.13 -20.58 -14.45
N ASP A 29 8.85 -21.14 -15.63
CA ASP A 29 9.77 -21.25 -16.76
C ASP A 29 10.20 -19.87 -17.29
N LYS A 30 9.39 -18.82 -17.07
CA LYS A 30 9.69 -17.46 -17.51
C LYS A 30 10.44 -16.63 -16.48
N LEU A 31 10.52 -17.06 -15.22
CA LEU A 31 11.18 -16.30 -14.14
C LEU A 31 12.66 -16.06 -14.45
N SER A 32 13.38 -17.07 -14.96
CA SER A 32 14.80 -16.92 -15.32
C SER A 32 15.01 -15.95 -16.48
N SER A 33 14.16 -15.98 -17.51
CA SER A 33 14.23 -14.99 -18.61
C SER A 33 14.01 -13.59 -18.08
N TRP A 34 12.96 -13.40 -17.27
CA TRP A 34 12.63 -12.11 -16.68
C TRP A 34 13.76 -11.53 -15.83
N LEU A 35 14.41 -12.37 -15.00
CA LEU A 35 15.56 -11.98 -14.17
C LEU A 35 16.74 -11.48 -15.01
N ASN A 36 16.93 -12.04 -16.21
CA ASN A 36 17.98 -11.63 -17.13
C ASN A 36 17.60 -10.38 -17.95
N ASP A 37 16.30 -10.10 -18.09
CA ASP A 37 15.79 -9.02 -18.94
C ASP A 37 15.65 -7.67 -18.23
N TRP A 38 15.40 -7.63 -16.92
CA TRP A 38 15.21 -6.35 -16.21
C TRP A 38 16.40 -5.38 -16.29
N PRO A 39 17.68 -5.81 -16.32
CA PRO A 39 18.79 -4.89 -16.47
C PRO A 39 18.77 -4.14 -17.82
N ARG A 40 18.31 -4.80 -18.90
CA ARG A 40 18.10 -4.16 -20.20
C ARG A 40 17.02 -3.09 -20.12
N ARG A 41 15.87 -3.40 -19.48
CA ARG A 41 14.79 -2.44 -19.25
C ARG A 41 15.25 -1.26 -18.39
N ALA A 42 16.09 -1.49 -17.39
CA ALA A 42 16.68 -0.44 -16.58
C ALA A 42 17.55 0.51 -17.40
N GLU A 43 18.35 -0.02 -18.33
CA GLU A 43 19.14 0.80 -19.25
C GLU A 43 18.27 1.58 -20.25
N GLU A 44 17.18 1.01 -20.73
CA GLU A 44 16.19 1.73 -21.55
C GLU A 44 15.52 2.86 -20.77
N LEU A 45 15.19 2.61 -19.50
CA LEU A 45 14.57 3.60 -18.62
C LEU A 45 15.51 4.78 -18.32
N ARG A 46 16.82 4.53 -18.16
CA ARG A 46 17.83 5.59 -17.93
C ARG A 46 17.96 6.57 -19.09
N LYS A 47 17.60 6.15 -20.31
CA LYS A 47 17.60 7.02 -21.50
C LYS A 47 16.41 7.97 -21.52
N LEU A 48 15.40 7.74 -20.68
CA LEU A 48 14.27 8.62 -20.53
C LEU A 48 14.59 9.72 -19.52
N ASP A 49 14.26 10.95 -19.88
CA ASP A 49 14.32 12.09 -18.97
C ASP A 49 13.03 12.11 -18.12
N PRO A 50 13.09 11.83 -16.80
CA PRO A 50 11.90 11.79 -15.95
C PRO A 50 11.18 13.14 -15.84
N SER A 51 11.85 14.25 -16.18
CA SER A 51 11.23 15.58 -16.23
C SER A 51 10.32 15.76 -17.46
N LYS A 52 10.48 14.92 -18.48
CA LYS A 52 9.69 14.91 -19.72
C LYS A 52 8.63 13.81 -19.74
N ALA A 53 8.16 13.36 -18.58
CA ALA A 53 7.16 12.30 -18.48
C ALA A 53 5.89 12.59 -19.31
N GLY A 54 5.45 13.86 -19.38
CA GLY A 54 4.31 14.29 -20.19
C GLY A 54 4.54 14.29 -21.71
N SER A 55 5.74 13.95 -22.19
CA SER A 55 6.09 13.88 -23.61
C SER A 55 6.51 12.47 -24.05
N ILE A 56 6.28 11.46 -23.20
CA ILE A 56 6.54 10.06 -23.55
C ILE A 56 5.54 9.63 -24.64
N PRO A 57 6.01 9.10 -25.78
CA PRO A 57 5.13 8.56 -26.82
C PRO A 57 4.19 7.46 -26.29
N ASP A 58 2.95 7.42 -26.80
CA ASP A 58 1.90 6.50 -26.32
C ASP A 58 2.32 5.02 -26.34
N ASN A 59 2.99 4.58 -27.40
CA ASN A 59 3.50 3.21 -27.50
C ASN A 59 4.56 2.89 -26.42
N LEU A 60 5.42 3.86 -26.10
CA LEU A 60 6.37 3.72 -25.01
C LEU A 60 5.66 3.75 -23.65
N MET A 61 4.59 4.55 -23.50
CA MET A 61 3.77 4.58 -22.30
C MET A 61 3.19 3.20 -21.98
N VAL A 62 2.52 2.60 -22.96
CA VAL A 62 1.91 1.27 -22.83
C VAL A 62 2.98 0.22 -22.46
N ASN A 63 4.18 0.32 -23.03
CA ASN A 63 5.29 -0.56 -22.67
C ASN A 63 5.75 -0.36 -21.22
N LEU A 64 5.90 0.88 -20.74
CA LEU A 64 6.29 1.17 -19.36
C LEU A 64 5.24 0.68 -18.35
N ILE A 65 3.96 0.87 -18.65
CA ILE A 65 2.85 0.33 -17.84
C ILE A 65 2.93 -1.20 -17.79
N SER A 66 3.14 -1.84 -18.95
CA SER A 66 3.29 -3.30 -19.04
C SER A 66 4.50 -3.81 -18.27
N TRP A 67 5.64 -3.11 -18.32
CA TRP A 67 6.82 -3.46 -17.53
C TRP A 67 6.53 -3.34 -16.04
N LEU A 68 5.89 -2.25 -15.58
CA LEU A 68 5.57 -2.06 -14.17
C LEU A 68 4.65 -3.18 -13.67
N ASP A 69 3.62 -3.50 -14.45
CA ASP A 69 2.65 -4.54 -14.11
C ASP A 69 3.30 -5.93 -14.01
N THR A 70 4.15 -6.26 -15.00
CA THR A 70 4.88 -7.53 -15.07
C THR A 70 5.93 -7.65 -13.98
N ASP A 71 6.73 -6.60 -13.79
CA ASP A 71 7.85 -6.62 -12.85
C ASP A 71 7.37 -6.67 -11.39
N SER A 72 6.20 -6.08 -11.11
CA SER A 72 5.52 -6.25 -9.83
C SER A 72 5.20 -7.72 -9.56
N ASP A 73 4.59 -8.41 -10.52
CA ASP A 73 4.13 -9.79 -10.36
C ASP A 73 5.32 -10.76 -10.20
N TYR A 74 6.37 -10.59 -11.00
CA TYR A 74 7.58 -11.41 -10.90
C TYR A 74 8.37 -11.11 -9.63
N ALA A 75 8.44 -9.85 -9.17
CA ALA A 75 9.11 -9.52 -7.92
C ALA A 75 8.38 -10.12 -6.71
N ASP A 76 7.05 -10.02 -6.66
CA ASP A 76 6.22 -10.68 -5.64
C ASP A 76 6.44 -12.20 -5.68
N ARG A 77 6.42 -12.81 -6.87
CA ARG A 77 6.65 -14.25 -7.05
C ARG A 77 8.05 -14.68 -6.60
N TYR A 78 9.08 -13.92 -6.95
CA TYR A 78 10.46 -14.21 -6.54
C TYR A 78 10.60 -14.15 -5.01
N ALA A 79 10.02 -13.14 -4.37
CA ALA A 79 10.04 -13.00 -2.92
C ALA A 79 9.32 -14.17 -2.23
N GLN A 80 8.18 -14.61 -2.77
CA GLN A 80 7.45 -15.78 -2.26
C GLN A 80 8.27 -17.07 -2.35
N LEU A 81 8.94 -17.31 -3.48
CA LEU A 81 9.71 -18.54 -3.71
C LEU A 81 11.01 -18.60 -2.92
N THR A 82 11.69 -17.46 -2.76
CA THR A 82 13.06 -17.42 -2.23
C THR A 82 13.17 -16.87 -0.81
N GLY A 83 12.13 -16.17 -0.33
CA GLY A 83 12.18 -15.37 0.89
C GLY A 83 13.15 -14.18 0.81
N ARG A 84 13.58 -13.78 -0.39
CA ARG A 84 14.57 -12.72 -0.61
C ARG A 84 14.03 -11.64 -1.55
N SER A 85 14.53 -10.41 -1.38
CA SER A 85 14.36 -9.35 -2.37
C SER A 85 15.40 -9.50 -3.50
N LEU A 86 15.18 -8.75 -4.59
CA LEU A 86 16.06 -8.73 -5.78
C LEU A 86 17.28 -7.80 -5.63
N GLY A 87 17.50 -7.26 -4.43
CA GLY A 87 18.59 -6.33 -4.14
C GLY A 87 18.31 -4.88 -4.57
N GLU A 88 19.24 -4.00 -4.22
CA GLU A 88 19.11 -2.55 -4.39
C GLU A 88 19.00 -2.14 -5.87
N GLY A 89 19.76 -2.78 -6.77
CA GLY A 89 19.75 -2.44 -8.19
C GLY A 89 18.39 -2.62 -8.86
N PHE A 90 17.65 -3.68 -8.51
CA PHE A 90 16.27 -3.85 -8.97
C PHE A 90 15.33 -2.84 -8.29
N GLY A 91 15.53 -2.58 -6.99
CA GLY A 91 14.76 -1.59 -6.24
C GLY A 91 14.81 -0.21 -6.87
N ASP A 92 16.00 0.30 -7.19
CA ASP A 92 16.19 1.62 -7.80
C ASP A 92 15.53 1.73 -9.18
N TYR A 93 15.69 0.69 -10.00
CA TYR A 93 15.04 0.58 -11.29
C TYR A 93 13.51 0.62 -11.13
N TYR A 94 12.97 -0.22 -10.26
CA TYR A 94 11.53 -0.38 -10.07
C TYR A 94 10.88 0.90 -9.52
N VAL A 95 11.54 1.57 -8.56
CA VAL A 95 11.11 2.89 -8.06
C VAL A 95 11.08 3.91 -9.19
N THR A 96 12.15 3.98 -9.99
CA THR A 96 12.22 4.91 -11.11
C THR A 96 11.10 4.65 -12.13
N LEU A 97 10.83 3.38 -12.44
CA LEU A 97 9.77 2.98 -13.36
C LEU A 97 8.39 3.41 -12.86
N ALA A 98 8.08 3.09 -11.60
CA ALA A 98 6.81 3.47 -10.98
C ALA A 98 6.63 4.99 -10.91
N VAL A 99 7.69 5.74 -10.59
CA VAL A 99 7.67 7.22 -10.56
C VAL A 99 7.40 7.80 -11.94
N ILE A 100 8.07 7.29 -12.98
CA ILE A 100 7.85 7.73 -14.36
C ILE A 100 6.40 7.47 -14.76
N VAL A 101 5.92 6.24 -14.58
CA VAL A 101 4.53 5.87 -14.90
C VAL A 101 3.53 6.74 -14.13
N ALA A 102 3.73 6.97 -12.84
CA ALA A 102 2.86 7.82 -12.02
C ALA A 102 2.77 9.28 -12.51
N LYS A 103 3.89 9.85 -12.97
CA LYS A 103 3.97 11.24 -13.45
C LYS A 103 3.29 11.47 -14.81
N THR A 104 2.94 10.40 -15.51
CA THR A 104 2.30 10.51 -16.83
C THR A 104 0.81 10.78 -16.72
N HIS A 105 0.24 10.50 -15.54
CA HIS A 105 -1.19 10.65 -15.26
C HIS A 105 -2.07 9.87 -16.25
N ASP A 106 -1.56 8.77 -16.81
CA ASP A 106 -2.31 7.90 -17.70
C ASP A 106 -3.23 6.98 -16.87
N PRO A 107 -4.57 7.03 -17.02
CA PRO A 107 -5.48 6.20 -16.25
C PRO A 107 -5.29 4.70 -16.51
N ARG A 108 -4.79 4.30 -17.69
CA ARG A 108 -4.47 2.90 -18.00
C ARG A 108 -3.44 2.31 -17.05
N ALA A 109 -2.67 3.16 -16.35
CA ALA A 109 -1.68 2.76 -15.38
C ALA A 109 -2.26 2.40 -14.00
N ALA A 110 -3.55 2.64 -13.72
CA ALA A 110 -4.14 2.47 -12.38
C ALA A 110 -3.88 1.08 -11.79
N ARG A 111 -4.08 0.02 -12.58
CA ARG A 111 -3.80 -1.36 -12.17
C ARG A 111 -2.32 -1.60 -11.85
N ALA A 112 -1.42 -1.16 -12.73
CA ALA A 112 0.02 -1.38 -12.56
C ALA A 112 0.54 -0.59 -11.34
N LEU A 113 0.09 0.65 -11.18
CA LEU A 113 0.45 1.51 -10.05
C LEU A 113 -0.11 0.99 -8.72
N SER A 114 -1.27 0.34 -8.69
CA SER A 114 -1.80 -0.25 -7.46
C SER A 114 -0.93 -1.41 -6.94
N LYS A 115 -0.23 -2.12 -7.84
CA LYS A 115 0.80 -3.11 -7.46
C LYS A 115 2.06 -2.45 -6.90
N ALA A 116 2.38 -1.24 -7.35
CA ALA A 116 3.53 -0.45 -6.92
C ALA A 116 3.25 0.53 -5.77
N VAL A 117 2.13 0.39 -5.07
CA VAL A 117 1.67 1.33 -4.02
C VAL A 117 2.70 1.59 -2.91
N GLN A 118 3.60 0.64 -2.67
CA GLN A 118 4.69 0.76 -1.69
C GLN A 118 5.83 1.71 -2.09
N VAL A 119 5.90 2.14 -3.35
CA VAL A 119 6.94 3.05 -3.85
C VAL A 119 6.82 4.46 -3.26
N GLY A 120 5.65 4.83 -2.74
CA GLY A 120 5.47 6.01 -1.90
C GLY A 120 4.42 6.98 -2.39
N THR A 121 4.53 8.24 -1.96
CA THR A 121 3.46 9.24 -2.07
C THR A 121 3.10 9.60 -3.51
N VAL A 122 4.07 9.60 -4.43
CA VAL A 122 3.84 9.91 -5.85
C VAL A 122 2.90 8.90 -6.54
N VAL A 123 3.01 7.61 -6.20
CA VAL A 123 2.11 6.57 -6.72
C VAL A 123 0.71 6.74 -6.12
N ALA A 124 0.62 6.99 -4.82
CA ALA A 124 -0.65 7.27 -4.15
C ALA A 124 -1.37 8.50 -4.75
N GLU A 125 -0.64 9.58 -5.00
CA GLU A 125 -1.18 10.80 -5.64
C GLU A 125 -1.64 10.57 -7.08
N ALA A 126 -0.93 9.75 -7.85
CA ALA A 126 -1.37 9.37 -9.19
C ALA A 126 -2.66 8.56 -9.13
N LEU A 127 -2.75 7.56 -8.25
CA LEU A 127 -3.96 6.77 -8.04
C LEU A 127 -5.13 7.65 -7.57
N GLU A 128 -4.92 8.57 -6.63
CA GLU A 128 -5.94 9.53 -6.16
C GLU A 128 -6.55 10.34 -7.31
N ARG A 129 -5.75 10.72 -8.32
CA ARG A 129 -6.22 11.45 -9.51
C ARG A 129 -7.11 10.61 -10.42
N TYR A 130 -6.98 9.29 -10.41
CA TYR A 130 -7.82 8.39 -11.20
C TYR A 130 -9.19 8.14 -10.57
N GLY A 131 -9.47 8.71 -9.38
CA GLY A 131 -10.77 8.61 -8.73
C GLY A 131 -11.19 7.16 -8.49
N ASP A 132 -12.41 6.81 -8.92
CA ASP A 132 -12.98 5.48 -8.71
C ASP A 132 -12.11 4.34 -9.25
N GLU A 133 -11.46 4.52 -10.41
CA GLU A 133 -10.60 3.49 -11.01
C GLU A 133 -9.34 3.22 -10.18
N GLY A 134 -8.73 4.28 -9.64
CA GLY A 134 -7.58 4.18 -8.75
C GLY A 134 -7.93 3.48 -7.44
N ALA A 135 -9.09 3.83 -6.85
CA ALA A 135 -9.58 3.20 -5.63
C ALA A 135 -9.96 1.73 -5.84
N ASP A 136 -10.64 1.40 -6.94
CA ASP A 136 -11.03 0.02 -7.26
C ASP A 136 -9.81 -0.88 -7.48
N SER A 137 -8.81 -0.36 -8.20
CA SER A 137 -7.53 -1.03 -8.42
C SER A 137 -6.81 -1.35 -7.10
N LEU A 138 -6.94 -0.51 -6.07
CA LEU A 138 -6.39 -0.75 -4.73
C LEU A 138 -7.23 -1.76 -3.93
N LEU A 139 -8.55 -1.68 -3.98
CA LEU A 139 -9.44 -2.62 -3.28
C LEU A 139 -9.17 -4.07 -3.71
N SER A 140 -8.91 -4.30 -5.00
CA SER A 140 -8.55 -5.64 -5.52
C SER A 140 -7.24 -6.19 -4.95
N ARG A 141 -6.37 -5.34 -4.38
CA ARG A 141 -5.05 -5.70 -3.86
C ARG A 141 -5.02 -5.97 -2.36
N LEU A 142 -6.12 -5.77 -1.64
CA LEU A 142 -6.18 -6.00 -0.19
C LEU A 142 -5.86 -7.45 0.22
N ASN A 143 -6.14 -8.41 -0.66
CA ASN A 143 -5.81 -9.81 -0.38
C ASN A 143 -4.30 -10.06 -0.38
N ASN A 144 -3.49 -9.27 -1.08
CA ASN A 144 -2.04 -9.47 -1.11
C ASN A 144 -1.38 -9.01 0.22
N PRO A 145 -0.82 -9.93 1.02
CA PRO A 145 -0.26 -9.61 2.34
C PRO A 145 0.96 -8.67 2.28
N ASN A 146 1.72 -8.67 1.18
CA ASN A 146 2.90 -7.83 1.02
C ASN A 146 2.52 -6.35 0.87
N THR A 147 1.43 -6.07 0.17
CA THR A 147 0.99 -4.70 -0.12
C THR A 147 -0.15 -4.22 0.76
N ARG A 148 -0.83 -5.10 1.49
CA ARG A 148 -2.07 -4.82 2.24
C ARG A 148 -2.01 -3.57 3.12
N VAL A 149 -0.91 -3.41 3.88
CA VAL A 149 -0.72 -2.25 4.77
C VAL A 149 -0.66 -0.96 3.95
N SER A 150 0.15 -0.92 2.89
CA SER A 150 0.30 0.23 2.00
C SER A 150 -1.00 0.55 1.24
N VAL A 151 -1.74 -0.49 0.85
CA VAL A 151 -3.07 -0.37 0.24
C VAL A 151 -4.03 0.32 1.20
N LEU A 152 -4.16 -0.16 2.44
CA LEU A 152 -5.03 0.44 3.45
C LEU A 152 -4.67 1.91 3.72
N PHE A 153 -3.39 2.22 3.90
CA PHE A 153 -2.96 3.63 4.06
C PHE A 153 -3.36 4.49 2.86
N THR A 154 -3.21 3.98 1.65
CA THR A 154 -3.57 4.72 0.43
C THR A 154 -5.09 4.90 0.32
N LEU A 155 -5.88 3.88 0.65
CA LEU A 155 -7.35 4.00 0.70
C LEU A 155 -7.80 5.04 1.74
N GLY A 156 -7.11 5.16 2.89
CA GLY A 156 -7.36 6.23 3.85
C GLY A 156 -7.13 7.62 3.25
N ARG A 157 -6.07 7.78 2.45
CA ARG A 157 -5.79 9.04 1.74
C ARG A 157 -6.89 9.39 0.73
N PHE A 158 -7.52 8.42 0.07
CA PHE A 158 -8.66 8.67 -0.80
C PHE A 158 -9.85 9.28 -0.04
N ILE A 159 -10.16 8.78 1.16
CA ILE A 159 -11.23 9.33 1.99
C ILE A 159 -10.88 10.74 2.47
N GLU A 160 -9.66 10.95 2.96
CA GLU A 160 -9.17 12.28 3.36
C GLU A 160 -9.18 13.29 2.19
N ALA A 161 -8.71 12.86 1.02
CA ALA A 161 -8.71 13.66 -0.20
C ALA A 161 -10.14 14.02 -0.63
N ARG A 162 -11.09 13.09 -0.50
CA ARG A 162 -12.50 13.35 -0.77
C ARG A 162 -13.08 14.40 0.18
N GLN A 163 -12.85 14.24 1.49
CA GLN A 163 -13.33 15.18 2.50
C GLN A 163 -12.76 16.60 2.32
N SER A 164 -11.52 16.69 1.83
CA SER A 164 -10.86 17.96 1.53
C SER A 164 -11.15 18.49 0.12
N GLY A 165 -11.96 17.80 -0.69
CA GLY A 165 -12.30 18.19 -2.06
C GLY A 165 -11.14 18.06 -3.06
N ARG A 166 -10.05 17.35 -2.71
CA ARG A 166 -8.89 17.11 -3.58
C ARG A 166 -9.09 16.00 -4.60
N THR A 167 -10.04 15.08 -4.35
CA THR A 167 -10.42 14.03 -5.30
C THR A 167 -11.92 13.81 -5.27
N VAL A 168 -12.45 13.23 -6.36
CA VAL A 168 -13.84 12.82 -6.48
C VAL A 168 -13.87 11.30 -6.59
N ILE A 169 -14.48 10.66 -5.60
CA ILE A 169 -14.85 9.25 -5.64
C ILE A 169 -16.33 9.09 -5.28
N SER A 170 -16.97 8.08 -5.86
CA SER A 170 -18.39 7.80 -5.65
C SER A 170 -18.67 7.29 -4.24
N ASP A 171 -19.91 7.47 -3.78
CA ASP A 171 -20.37 6.93 -2.50
C ASP A 171 -20.25 5.40 -2.44
N ASN A 172 -20.39 4.72 -3.58
CA ASN A 172 -20.19 3.28 -3.68
C ASN A 172 -18.73 2.88 -3.35
N ILE A 173 -17.74 3.58 -3.90
CA ILE A 173 -16.33 3.34 -3.58
C ILE A 173 -16.06 3.63 -2.10
N VAL A 174 -16.62 4.72 -1.56
CA VAL A 174 -16.47 5.08 -0.14
C VAL A 174 -17.03 4.00 0.77
N ALA A 175 -18.21 3.46 0.46
CA ALA A 175 -18.80 2.35 1.20
C ALA A 175 -17.93 1.09 1.15
N ARG A 176 -17.39 0.75 -0.03
CA ARG A 176 -16.48 -0.40 -0.20
C ARG A 176 -15.18 -0.23 0.58
N ILE A 177 -14.59 0.97 0.60
CA ILE A 177 -13.40 1.27 1.42
C ILE A 177 -13.71 1.10 2.91
N LYS A 178 -14.88 1.57 3.36
CA LYS A 178 -15.32 1.40 4.75
C LYS A 178 -15.48 -0.08 5.12
N ASP A 179 -16.22 -0.84 4.33
CA ASP A 179 -16.44 -2.26 4.58
C ASP A 179 -15.14 -3.06 4.56
N ALA A 180 -14.26 -2.78 3.58
CA ALA A 180 -12.94 -3.39 3.51
C ALA A 180 -12.07 -3.05 4.72
N SER A 181 -12.12 -1.81 5.20
CA SER A 181 -11.39 -1.38 6.40
C SER A 181 -11.95 -2.04 7.66
N LEU A 182 -13.28 -2.14 7.79
CA LEU A 182 -13.91 -2.88 8.89
C LEU A 182 -13.46 -4.35 8.88
N ALA A 183 -13.45 -5.01 7.72
CA ALA A 183 -12.97 -6.39 7.60
C ALA A 183 -11.48 -6.52 8.00
N ALA A 184 -10.63 -5.60 7.54
CA ALA A 184 -9.20 -5.59 7.83
C ALA A 184 -8.88 -5.31 9.32
N THR A 185 -9.84 -4.87 10.12
CA THR A 185 -9.64 -4.79 11.58
C THR A 185 -9.53 -6.16 12.28
N SER A 186 -9.85 -7.26 11.58
CA SER A 186 -9.65 -8.63 12.06
C SER A 186 -8.47 -9.33 11.38
N ASP A 187 -7.62 -8.59 10.66
CA ASP A 187 -6.45 -9.14 9.99
C ASP A 187 -5.47 -9.78 10.97
N GLN A 188 -4.76 -10.84 10.56
CA GLN A 188 -3.74 -11.48 11.39
C GLN A 188 -2.56 -10.54 11.70
N SER A 189 -2.23 -9.64 10.77
CA SER A 189 -1.17 -8.65 10.89
C SER A 189 -1.62 -7.46 11.75
N GLY A 190 -0.97 -7.29 12.91
CA GLY A 190 -1.17 -6.12 13.77
C GLY A 190 -1.01 -4.77 13.02
N PRO A 191 0.03 -4.58 12.20
CA PRO A 191 0.17 -3.40 11.34
C PRO A 191 -1.00 -3.19 10.37
N ALA A 192 -1.55 -4.24 9.76
CA ALA A 192 -2.71 -4.12 8.89
C ALA A 192 -3.96 -3.68 9.67
N ARG A 193 -4.20 -4.26 10.85
CA ARG A 193 -5.28 -3.81 11.74
C ARG A 193 -5.12 -2.34 12.14
N MET A 194 -3.89 -1.89 12.44
CA MET A 194 -3.63 -0.48 12.73
C MET A 194 -3.92 0.42 11.54
N ALA A 195 -3.50 0.04 10.33
CA ALA A 195 -3.80 0.80 9.11
C ALA A 195 -5.31 0.88 8.88
N ALA A 196 -6.04 -0.22 9.04
CA ALA A 196 -7.50 -0.24 8.94
C ALA A 196 -8.18 0.71 9.92
N ILE A 197 -7.76 0.72 11.20
CA ILE A 197 -8.30 1.64 12.21
C ILE A 197 -8.02 3.10 11.83
N ARG A 198 -6.87 3.41 11.24
CA ARG A 198 -6.56 4.76 10.74
C ARG A 198 -7.49 5.18 9.61
N VAL A 199 -7.85 4.27 8.71
CA VAL A 199 -8.82 4.56 7.65
C VAL A 199 -10.20 4.85 8.25
N LEU A 200 -10.62 4.06 9.24
CA LEU A 200 -11.91 4.27 9.93
C LEU A 200 -12.00 5.62 10.67
N GLU A 201 -10.87 6.22 11.04
CA GLU A 201 -10.82 7.56 11.64
C GLU A 201 -11.40 8.64 10.72
N TYR A 202 -11.36 8.44 9.40
CA TYR A 202 -11.90 9.39 8.42
C TYR A 202 -13.40 9.24 8.18
N PHE A 203 -14.10 8.30 8.81
CA PHE A 203 -15.55 8.15 8.63
C PHE A 203 -16.31 8.77 9.79
N ASP A 204 -17.54 9.22 9.50
CA ASP A 204 -18.48 9.55 10.57
C ASP A 204 -18.71 8.32 11.45
N PRO A 205 -18.68 8.48 12.78
CA PRO A 205 -18.86 7.37 13.69
C PRO A 205 -20.28 6.80 13.55
N ASP A 206 -20.35 5.51 13.26
CA ASP A 206 -21.60 4.74 13.32
C ASP A 206 -21.47 3.59 14.31
N GLU A 207 -22.59 2.92 14.54
CA GLU A 207 -22.67 1.80 15.48
C GLU A 207 -21.69 0.66 15.13
N ARG A 208 -21.46 0.39 13.84
CA ARG A 208 -20.54 -0.68 13.40
C ARG A 208 -19.10 -0.31 13.76
N ILE A 209 -18.66 0.91 13.43
CA ILE A 209 -17.32 1.40 13.74
C ILE A 209 -17.09 1.43 15.25
N ILE A 210 -18.02 2.02 16.01
CA ILE A 210 -17.88 2.16 17.48
C ILE A 210 -17.76 0.79 18.14
N ARG A 211 -18.61 -0.17 17.75
CA ARG A 211 -18.61 -1.52 18.30
C ARG A 211 -17.27 -2.23 18.05
N VAL A 212 -16.79 -2.21 16.80
CA VAL A 212 -15.51 -2.84 16.42
C VAL A 212 -14.34 -2.21 17.16
N LEU A 213 -14.26 -0.87 17.20
CA LEU A 213 -13.16 -0.20 17.90
C LEU A 213 -13.19 -0.44 19.41
N THR A 214 -14.38 -0.56 20.02
CA THR A 214 -14.52 -0.87 21.45
C THR A 214 -14.00 -2.26 21.78
N GLN A 215 -14.32 -3.24 20.93
CA GLN A 215 -13.79 -4.61 21.06
C GLN A 215 -12.27 -4.62 20.91
N ILE A 216 -11.72 -3.95 19.89
CA ILE A 216 -10.27 -3.89 19.65
C ILE A 216 -9.55 -3.21 20.81
N ALA A 217 -10.06 -2.07 21.28
CA ALA A 217 -9.49 -1.31 22.39
C ALA A 217 -9.35 -2.14 23.68
N SER A 218 -10.26 -3.08 23.91
CA SER A 218 -10.28 -3.94 25.10
C SER A 218 -9.48 -5.24 24.95
N SER A 219 -9.45 -5.84 23.76
CA SER A 219 -9.07 -7.24 23.61
C SER A 219 -7.94 -7.55 22.61
N ASP A 220 -7.53 -6.63 21.73
CA ASP A 220 -6.57 -6.94 20.66
C ASP A 220 -5.22 -7.48 21.22
N SER A 221 -4.76 -8.62 20.73
CA SER A 221 -3.61 -9.33 21.32
C SER A 221 -2.24 -8.92 20.77
N PHE A 222 -2.16 -8.02 19.78
CA PHE A 222 -0.86 -7.67 19.20
C PHE A 222 -0.03 -6.83 20.16
N GLU A 223 1.08 -7.41 20.60
CA GLU A 223 2.04 -6.83 21.51
C GLU A 223 3.35 -6.51 20.80
N VAL A 224 3.98 -5.40 21.19
CA VAL A 224 5.37 -5.08 20.83
C VAL A 224 6.15 -4.71 22.08
N LEU A 225 7.44 -5.03 22.09
CA LEU A 225 8.34 -4.62 23.16
C LEU A 225 8.80 -3.19 22.92
N ARG A 226 8.65 -2.33 23.92
CA ARG A 226 9.14 -0.96 23.90
C ARG A 226 10.19 -0.78 24.99
N THR A 227 11.39 -0.38 24.59
CA THR A 227 12.44 0.00 25.54
C THR A 227 12.33 1.49 25.84
N SER A 228 12.15 1.83 27.11
CA SER A 228 12.12 3.22 27.58
C SER A 228 13.51 3.84 27.58
N LYS A 229 13.58 5.16 27.76
CA LYS A 229 14.86 5.89 27.96
C LYS A 229 15.66 5.40 29.18
N GLU A 230 15.01 4.72 30.11
CA GLU A 230 15.61 4.13 31.31
C GLU A 230 16.03 2.66 31.10
N ASN A 231 16.10 2.19 29.85
CA ASN A 231 16.37 0.78 29.50
C ASN A 231 15.38 -0.24 30.10
N ARG A 232 14.17 0.20 30.48
CA ARG A 232 13.10 -0.72 30.89
C ARG A 232 12.33 -1.19 29.67
N THR A 233 12.20 -2.50 29.50
CA THR A 233 11.40 -3.10 28.43
C THR A 233 9.99 -3.36 28.95
N GLU A 234 8.99 -2.78 28.29
CA GLU A 234 7.58 -2.99 28.62
C GLU A 234 6.81 -3.53 27.40
N LYS A 235 5.78 -4.33 27.67
CA LYS A 235 4.83 -4.76 26.65
C LYS A 235 3.83 -3.64 26.38
N VAL A 236 3.70 -3.24 25.13
CA VAL A 236 2.66 -2.29 24.71
C VAL A 236 1.74 -2.93 23.66
N TYR A 237 0.48 -2.52 23.66
CA TYR A 237 -0.56 -3.02 22.77
C TYR A 237 -0.99 -1.90 21.80
N PRO A 238 -0.23 -1.66 20.72
CA PRO A 238 -0.40 -0.47 19.89
C PRO A 238 -1.76 -0.45 19.17
N VAL A 239 -2.33 -1.61 18.81
CA VAL A 239 -3.66 -1.68 18.19
C VAL A 239 -4.74 -1.24 19.18
N ARG A 240 -4.69 -1.73 20.44
CA ARG A 240 -5.61 -1.30 21.52
C ARG A 240 -5.53 0.20 21.74
N ALA A 241 -4.31 0.71 21.89
CA ALA A 241 -4.06 2.12 22.16
C ALA A 241 -4.56 3.02 21.02
N LEU A 242 -4.39 2.59 19.77
CA LEU A 242 -4.89 3.29 18.59
C LEU A 242 -6.42 3.31 18.55
N ALA A 243 -7.08 2.16 18.71
CA ALA A 243 -8.54 2.06 18.73
C ALA A 243 -9.16 2.93 19.83
N ALA A 244 -8.62 2.87 21.05
CA ALA A 244 -9.02 3.74 22.15
C ALA A 244 -8.81 5.22 21.84
N GLY A 245 -7.74 5.55 21.10
CA GLY A 245 -7.46 6.90 20.62
C GLY A 245 -8.51 7.42 19.64
N VAL A 246 -8.95 6.60 18.69
CA VAL A 246 -10.00 6.94 17.73
C VAL A 246 -11.36 7.09 18.43
N LEU A 247 -11.72 6.17 19.33
CA LEU A 247 -12.96 6.28 20.13
C LEU A 247 -13.02 7.59 20.92
N ARG A 248 -11.91 8.00 21.54
CA ARG A 248 -11.83 9.30 22.22
C ARG A 248 -12.02 10.48 21.29
N LYS A 249 -11.67 10.38 20.00
CA LYS A 249 -11.93 11.44 19.01
C LYS A 249 -13.42 11.50 18.63
N PHE A 250 -14.12 10.37 18.62
CA PHE A 250 -15.56 10.33 18.32
C PHE A 250 -16.44 10.82 19.48
N GLY A 251 -16.01 10.61 20.74
CA GLY A 251 -16.72 11.11 21.92
C GLY A 251 -16.27 12.50 22.39
N ARG A 252 -15.45 13.19 21.59
CA ARG A 252 -15.03 14.58 21.78
C ARG A 252 -15.90 15.51 20.98
#